data_AF-A0A444YCI9-F1
#
_entry.id   AF-A0A444YCI9-F1
#
_cell.length_a   1.000
_cell.length_b   1.000
_cell.length_c   1.000
_cell.angle_alpha   90.00
_cell.angle_beta   90.00
_cell.angle_gamma   90.00
#
_symmetry.space_group_name_H-M   'P 1'
#
loop_
_entity.id
_entity.type
_entity.pdbx_description
1 polymer ?
#
loop_
_entity_poly.entity_id
_entity_poly.type
_entity_poly.pdbx_seq_one_letter_code
_entity_poly.pdbx_strand_id
1 'polypeptide(L)'
;MFGHKFASDGWTGIPFVFEKVRILDEEHRVSRCEKFLNAFVREGCRMVEMSCEDHDRYAAGSQLITHTVGRILEGLMLESTLINTKGYQSLLGLVENTAGDSFDLYCGLFMFNKNSLEML
;
A
#
# COMPACT_ATOMS: atom_id res chain seq x y z
N MET A 1 0.48 2.98 -0.67
CA MET A 1 1.54 1.94 -0.54
C MET A 1 2.33 2.02 0.77
N PHE A 2 1.84 2.74 1.79
CA PHE A 2 2.42 2.73 3.13
C PHE A 2 1.36 3.20 4.13
N GLY A 3 1.47 2.74 5.38
CA GLY A 3 0.65 3.16 6.51
C GLY A 3 1.53 3.58 7.68
N HIS A 4 0.94 3.84 8.84
CA HIS A 4 1.66 4.30 10.04
C HIS A 4 2.89 3.45 10.37
N LYS A 5 2.82 2.13 10.14
CA LYS A 5 3.92 1.18 10.43
C LYS A 5 5.11 1.26 9.46
N PHE A 6 4.90 1.63 8.20
CA PHE A 6 5.97 1.71 7.20
C PHE A 6 6.61 3.09 7.11
N ALA A 7 5.96 4.10 7.71
CA ALA A 7 6.36 5.49 7.68
C ALA A 7 6.91 5.98 9.04
N SER A 8 7.16 5.08 9.99
CA SER A 8 7.66 5.44 11.32
C SER A 8 8.99 6.17 11.27
N ASP A 9 9.82 5.88 10.26
CA ASP A 9 11.15 6.49 10.06
C ASP A 9 11.14 7.61 8.99
N GLY A 10 9.95 8.10 8.62
CA GLY A 10 9.76 9.11 7.57
C GLY A 10 9.30 8.53 6.23
N TRP A 11 9.11 9.39 5.22
CA TRP A 11 8.51 8.99 3.93
C TRP A 11 9.52 8.92 2.77
N THR A 12 10.80 9.07 3.08
CA THR A 12 11.87 9.10 2.09
C THR A 12 11.94 7.79 1.30
N GLY A 13 11.90 7.89 -0.03
CA GLY A 13 11.95 6.75 -0.95
C GLY A 13 10.66 5.92 -1.04
N ILE A 14 9.69 6.14 -0.15
CA ILE A 14 8.43 5.41 -0.15
C ILE A 14 7.56 5.88 -1.35
N PRO A 15 6.96 4.97 -2.13
CA PRO A 15 6.15 5.36 -3.27
C PRO A 15 4.86 6.09 -2.86
N PHE A 16 4.68 7.30 -3.42
CA PHE A 16 3.41 8.03 -3.43
C PHE A 16 2.84 7.98 -4.85
N VAL A 17 1.74 7.25 -5.03
CA VAL A 17 1.12 7.02 -6.33
C VAL A 17 -0.02 8.02 -6.55
N PHE A 18 -0.09 8.63 -7.73
CA PHE A 18 -1.14 9.61 -8.04
C PHE A 18 -1.54 9.60 -9.52
N GLU A 19 -2.76 10.09 -9.78
CA GLU A 19 -3.25 10.41 -11.12
C GLU A 19 -3.92 11.80 -11.11
N LYS A 20 -3.62 12.64 -12.10
CA LYS A 20 -4.28 13.94 -12.29
C LYS A 20 -5.58 13.80 -13.10
N VAL A 21 -6.57 13.12 -12.55
CA VAL A 21 -7.81 12.73 -13.26
C VAL A 21 -8.58 13.90 -13.87
N ARG A 22 -8.72 15.01 -13.14
CA ARG A 22 -9.55 16.16 -13.58
C ARG A 22 -9.01 17.50 -13.07
N ILE A 23 -7.75 17.77 -13.41
CA ILE A 23 -7.13 19.08 -13.20
C ILE A 23 -7.30 19.88 -14.49
N LEU A 24 -8.29 20.78 -14.54
CA LEU A 24 -8.47 21.67 -15.69
C LEU A 24 -7.28 22.63 -15.80
N ASP A 25 -6.99 23.08 -17.01
CA ASP A 25 -5.92 24.02 -17.35
C ASP A 25 -6.28 25.46 -16.94
N GLU A 26 -6.54 25.63 -15.65
CA GLU A 26 -6.76 26.90 -14.98
C GLU A 26 -5.65 27.04 -13.95
N GLU A 27 -4.89 28.14 -14.02
CA GLU A 27 -3.68 28.36 -13.22
C GLU A 27 -3.87 28.05 -11.73
N HIS A 28 -4.99 28.50 -11.15
CA HIS A 28 -5.27 28.28 -9.72
C HIS A 28 -5.51 26.80 -9.37
N ARG A 29 -6.03 25.99 -10.31
CA ARG A 29 -6.26 24.55 -10.11
C ARG A 29 -4.96 23.77 -10.22
N VAL A 30 -4.16 24.09 -11.23
CA VAL A 30 -2.82 23.52 -11.43
C VAL A 30 -1.95 23.82 -10.21
N SER A 31 -1.86 25.09 -9.80
CA SER A 31 -1.06 25.52 -8.64
C SER A 31 -1.49 24.82 -7.34
N ARG A 32 -2.80 24.64 -7.11
CA ARG A 32 -3.30 23.91 -5.93
C ARG A 32 -2.92 22.43 -5.97
N CYS A 33 -3.03 21.78 -7.12
CA CYS A 33 -2.63 20.38 -7.29
C CYS A 33 -1.13 20.21 -7.02
N GLU A 34 -0.29 21.07 -7.61
CA GLU A 34 1.16 21.05 -7.42
C GLU A 34 1.56 21.30 -5.96
N LYS A 35 0.92 22.28 -5.29
CA LYS A 35 1.17 22.53 -3.86
C LYS A 35 0.88 21.30 -2.99
N PHE A 36 -0.21 20.58 -3.30
CA PHE A 36 -0.54 19.34 -2.58
C PHE A 36 0.50 18.25 -2.83
N LEU A 37 0.86 17.99 -4.10
CA LEU A 37 1.87 16.99 -4.45
C LEU A 37 3.25 17.33 -3.88
N ASN A 38 3.61 18.62 -3.83
CA ASN A 38 4.86 19.10 -3.27
C ASN A 38 5.01 18.82 -1.78
N ALA A 39 3.93 18.59 -1.03
CA ALA A 39 4.04 18.14 0.36
C ALA A 39 4.76 16.78 0.42
N PHE A 40 4.37 15.82 -0.42
CA PHE A 40 4.98 14.49 -0.47
C PHE A 40 6.39 14.51 -1.06
N VAL A 41 6.62 15.36 -2.06
CA VAL A 41 7.98 15.57 -2.61
C VAL A 41 8.93 16.05 -1.51
N ARG A 42 8.49 17.00 -0.68
CA ARG A 42 9.31 17.56 0.40
C ARG A 42 9.62 16.54 1.51
N GLU A 43 8.74 15.58 1.75
CA GLU A 43 8.98 14.45 2.66
C GLU A 43 9.86 13.35 2.03
N GLY A 44 10.30 13.55 0.78
CA GLY A 44 11.19 12.64 0.05
C GLY A 44 10.49 11.44 -0.56
N CYS A 45 9.16 11.45 -0.70
CA CYS A 45 8.44 10.36 -1.34
C CYS A 45 8.93 10.15 -2.78
N ARG A 46 8.94 8.89 -3.21
CA ARG A 46 9.10 8.55 -4.62
C ARG A 46 7.76 8.79 -5.31
N MET A 47 7.63 9.91 -6.01
CA MET A 47 6.41 10.27 -6.72
C MET A 47 6.23 9.39 -7.96
N VAL A 48 5.09 8.70 -8.07
CA VAL A 48 4.77 7.78 -9.18
C VAL A 48 3.43 8.19 -9.80
N GLU A 49 3.49 8.84 -10.96
CA GLU A 49 2.29 9.16 -11.75
C GLU A 49 1.88 7.92 -12.57
N MET A 50 0.65 7.44 -12.40
CA MET A 50 0.08 6.34 -13.19
C MET A 50 -1.45 6.40 -13.18
N SER A 51 -2.10 5.70 -14.12
CA SER A 51 -3.55 5.61 -14.15
C SER A 51 -4.11 4.81 -12.96
N CYS A 52 -5.34 5.09 -12.55
CA CYS A 52 -6.06 4.28 -11.56
C CYS A 52 -6.17 2.82 -12.03
N GLU A 53 -6.35 2.58 -13.33
CA GLU A 53 -6.43 1.22 -13.88
C GLU A 53 -5.10 0.46 -13.73
N ASP A 54 -3.97 1.10 -14.07
CA ASP A 54 -2.66 0.48 -13.89
C ASP A 54 -2.34 0.27 -12.41
N HIS A 55 -2.67 1.25 -11.56
CA HIS A 55 -2.55 1.12 -10.10
C HIS A 55 -3.27 -0.13 -9.60
N ASP A 56 -4.56 -0.29 -9.94
CA ASP A 56 -5.37 -1.40 -9.47
C ASP A 56 -4.86 -2.75 -10.00
N ARG A 57 -4.40 -2.79 -11.25
CA ARG A 57 -3.75 -3.99 -11.81
C ARG A 57 -2.51 -4.38 -11.01
N TYR A 58 -1.63 -3.43 -10.69
CA TYR A 58 -0.44 -3.70 -9.88
C TYR A 58 -0.79 -4.03 -8.42
N ALA A 59 -1.76 -3.34 -7.82
CA ALA A 59 -2.17 -3.53 -6.44
C ALA A 59 -2.81 -4.91 -6.20
N ALA A 60 -3.55 -5.43 -7.19
CA ALA A 60 -4.12 -6.79 -7.13
C ALA A 60 -3.02 -7.86 -6.99
N GLY A 61 -1.94 -7.76 -7.79
CA GLY A 61 -0.84 -8.72 -7.74
C GLY A 61 0.19 -8.48 -6.61
N SER A 62 0.08 -7.36 -5.88
CA SER A 62 1.04 -6.99 -4.84
C SER A 62 0.38 -6.80 -3.48
N GLN A 63 -0.33 -5.69 -3.29
CA GLN A 63 -0.96 -5.33 -2.02
C GLN A 63 -2.00 -6.37 -1.60
N LEU A 64 -2.92 -6.76 -2.50
CA LEU A 64 -3.95 -7.75 -2.17
C LEU A 64 -3.33 -9.08 -1.74
N ILE A 65 -2.40 -9.65 -2.52
CA ILE A 65 -1.69 -10.89 -2.17
C ILE A 65 -0.99 -10.77 -0.81
N THR A 66 -0.31 -9.65 -0.56
CA THR A 66 0.38 -9.38 0.71
C THR A 66 -0.60 -9.42 1.88
N HIS A 67 -1.76 -8.77 1.76
CA HIS A 67 -2.79 -8.81 2.79
C HIS A 67 -3.45 -10.19 2.92
N THR A 68 -3.76 -10.88 1.83
CA THR A 68 -4.36 -12.22 1.87
C THR A 68 -3.44 -13.19 2.63
N VAL A 69 -2.16 -13.23 2.27
CA VAL A 69 -1.17 -14.08 2.94
C VAL A 69 -1.01 -13.67 4.40
N GLY A 70 -0.88 -12.37 4.69
CA GLY A 70 -0.80 -11.86 6.05
C GLY A 70 -1.99 -12.27 6.93
N ARG A 71 -3.22 -12.23 6.40
CA ARG A 71 -4.44 -12.66 7.10
C ARG A 71 -4.50 -14.18 7.31
N ILE A 72 -4.06 -14.97 6.34
CA ILE A 72 -3.95 -16.43 6.51
C ILE A 72 -2.99 -16.75 7.65
N LEU A 73 -1.81 -16.10 7.66
CA LEU A 73 -0.80 -16.30 8.70
C LEU A 73 -1.28 -15.80 10.07
N GLU A 74 -2.00 -14.69 10.13
CA GLU A 74 -2.65 -14.20 11.37
C GLU A 74 -3.61 -15.24 11.95
N GLY A 75 -4.43 -15.88 11.10
CA GLY A 75 -5.34 -16.95 11.50
C GLY A 75 -4.66 -18.21 12.02
N LEU A 76 -3.38 -18.42 11.70
CA LEU A 76 -2.56 -19.51 12.25
C LEU A 76 -1.97 -19.18 13.63
N MET A 77 -2.15 -17.96 14.13
CA MET A 77 -1.67 -17.50 15.44
C MET A 77 -0.16 -17.79 15.63
N LEU A 78 0.64 -17.39 14.65
CA LEU A 78 2.08 -17.65 14.66
C LEU A 78 2.77 -17.01 15.87
N GLU A 79 3.70 -17.76 16.48
CA GLU A 79 4.51 -17.30 17.60
C GLU A 79 6.01 -17.40 17.27
N SER A 80 6.78 -16.47 17.81
CA SER A 80 8.24 -16.50 17.68
C SER A 80 8.84 -17.66 18.48
N THR A 81 9.88 -18.29 17.95
CA THR A 81 10.60 -19.39 18.58
C THR A 81 12.09 -19.06 18.74
N LEU A 82 12.81 -19.86 19.55
CA LEU A 82 14.26 -19.71 19.73
C LEU A 82 15.09 -20.04 18.47
N ILE A 83 14.48 -20.66 17.45
CA ILE A 83 15.16 -21.16 16.25
C ILE A 83 14.52 -20.63 14.96
N ASN A 84 13.94 -19.42 15.00
CA ASN A 84 13.33 -18.82 13.83
C ASN A 84 14.34 -18.73 12.67
N THR A 85 13.93 -19.21 11.50
CA THR A 85 14.66 -18.94 10.26
C THR A 85 14.44 -17.49 9.84
N LYS A 86 15.33 -16.95 8.99
CA LYS A 86 15.14 -15.60 8.42
C LYS A 86 13.80 -15.47 7.66
N GLY A 87 13.41 -16.52 6.94
CA GLY A 87 12.12 -16.55 6.25
C GLY A 87 10.95 -16.48 7.22
N TYR A 88 11.00 -17.23 8.32
CA TYR A 88 9.94 -17.18 9.33
C TYR A 88 9.85 -15.81 10.03
N GLN A 89 10.98 -15.15 10.29
CA GLN A 89 10.98 -13.77 10.80
C GLN A 89 10.28 -12.80 9.83
N SER A 90 10.48 -12.95 8.52
CA SER A 90 9.76 -12.14 7.53
C SER A 90 8.25 -12.42 7.54
N LEU A 91 7.81 -13.66 7.78
CA LEU A 91 6.39 -14.00 7.92
C LEU A 91 5.78 -13.38 9.18
N LEU A 92 6.49 -13.40 10.31
CA LEU A 92 6.05 -12.73 11.54
C LEU A 92 5.91 -11.21 11.31
N GLY A 93 6.92 -10.59 10.67
CA GLY A 93 6.85 -9.18 10.30
C GLY A 93 5.71 -8.87 9.31
N LEU A 94 5.39 -9.79 8.39
CA LEU A 94 4.23 -9.65 7.50
C LEU A 94 2.93 -9.63 8.29
N VAL A 95 2.74 -10.57 9.23
CA VAL A 95 1.56 -10.61 10.12
C VAL A 95 1.46 -9.30 10.90
N GLU A 96 2.55 -8.85 11.53
CA GLU A 96 2.56 -7.58 12.26
C GLU A 96 2.16 -6.40 11.37
N ASN A 97 2.61 -6.39 10.11
CA ASN A 97 2.30 -5.31 9.17
C ASN A 97 0.85 -5.33 8.69
N THR A 98 0.22 -6.50 8.55
CA THR A 98 -1.16 -6.62 8.04
C THR A 98 -2.24 -6.71 9.11
N ALA A 99 -1.91 -7.21 10.30
CA ALA A 99 -2.86 -7.43 11.41
C ALA A 99 -3.41 -6.11 11.97
N GLY A 100 -2.64 -5.02 11.86
CA GLY A 100 -3.06 -3.70 12.34
C GLY A 100 -4.16 -3.04 11.50
N ASP A 101 -4.37 -3.52 10.27
CA ASP A 101 -5.40 -2.99 9.39
C ASP A 101 -6.77 -3.61 9.72
N SER A 102 -7.85 -2.92 9.36
CA SER A 102 -9.20 -3.47 9.56
C SER A 102 -9.51 -4.58 8.56
N PHE A 103 -10.44 -5.46 8.92
CA PHE A 103 -10.97 -6.45 7.97
C PHE A 103 -11.69 -5.76 6.80
N ASP A 104 -12.37 -4.64 7.05
CA ASP A 104 -13.01 -3.83 6.02
C ASP A 104 -12.02 -3.31 4.97
N LEU A 105 -10.80 -2.93 5.36
CA LEU A 105 -9.75 -2.54 4.41
C LEU A 105 -9.42 -3.69 3.48
N TYR A 106 -9.23 -4.89 4.03
CA TYR A 106 -8.96 -6.10 3.24
C TYR A 106 -10.11 -6.43 2.28
N CYS A 107 -11.35 -6.43 2.77
CA CYS A 107 -12.52 -6.61 1.92
C CYS A 107 -12.59 -5.55 0.82
N GLY A 108 -12.23 -4.30 1.11
CA GLY A 108 -12.20 -3.23 0.13
C GLY A 108 -11.19 -3.48 -1.00
N LEU A 109 -9.98 -3.95 -0.67
CA LEU A 109 -8.96 -4.33 -1.65
C LEU A 109 -9.46 -5.41 -2.61
N PHE A 110 -10.22 -6.38 -2.10
CA PHE A 110 -10.77 -7.47 -2.91
C PHE A 110 -12.00 -7.04 -3.70
N MET A 111 -13.02 -6.51 -3.04
CA MET A 111 -14.35 -6.25 -3.61
C MET A 111 -14.38 -5.12 -4.64
N PHE A 112 -13.52 -4.11 -4.48
CA PHE A 112 -13.54 -2.91 -5.33
C PHE A 112 -12.42 -2.87 -6.38
N ASN A 113 -11.63 -3.93 -6.50
CA ASN A 113 -10.66 -4.08 -7.57
C ASN A 113 -11.06 -5.24 -8.49
N LYS A 114 -11.43 -4.92 -9.74
CA LYS A 114 -11.90 -5.91 -10.74
C LYS A 114 -10.88 -7.00 -11.05
N ASN A 115 -9.59 -6.74 -10.82
CA ASN A 115 -8.49 -7.66 -11.11
C ASN A 115 -8.24 -8.65 -9.95
N SER A 116 -8.89 -8.49 -8.79
CA SER A 116 -8.66 -9.31 -7.60
C SER A 116 -8.94 -10.79 -7.82
N LEU A 117 -10.01 -11.13 -8.55
CA LEU A 117 -10.39 -12.52 -8.83
C LEU A 117 -9.43 -13.24 -9.76
N GLU A 118 -8.65 -12.53 -10.57
CA GLU A 118 -7.64 -13.16 -11.41
C GLU A 118 -6.40 -13.59 -10.61
N MET A 119 -6.21 -13.00 -9.42
CA MET A 119 -5.04 -13.22 -8.56
C MET A 119 -5.26 -14.32 -7.49
N LEU A 120 -6.50 -14.77 -7.29
CA LEU A 120 -6.91 -15.73 -6.25
C LEU A 120 -7.57 -16.97 -6.87
#